data_AF-A0A384ARG0-F1
#
_entry.id   AF-A0A384ARG0-F1
#
_cell.length_a   1.000
_cell.length_b   1.000
_cell.length_c   1.000
_cell.angle_alpha   90.00
_cell.angle_beta   90.00
_cell.angle_gamma   90.00
#
_symmetry.space_group_name_H-M   'P 1'
#
loop_
_entity.id
_entity.type
_entity.pdbx_description
1 polymer ?
#
loop_
_entity_poly.entity_id
_entity_poly.type
_entity_poly.pdbx_seq_one_letter_code
_entity_poly.pdbx_strand_id
1 'polypeptide(L)'
;MGTSGSTAVLQHRVTAGDCHPMGTVRPSGKFPPELGHDSASECLLVNVLQLKNFAGLVVKEDCKIHIRVCLPPLDPGTPNTFCSKALELKAPLVFNEVFKIPVQSNMVMLKSLQLYMCSVNPQLQEELLFVSE
;
A
#
# COMPACT_ATOMS: atom_id res chain seq x y z
N MET A 1 -5.93 -38.03 -0.43
CA MET A 1 -6.09 -36.82 -1.25
C MET A 1 -5.34 -35.70 -0.54
N GLY A 2 -4.11 -35.42 -0.99
CA GLY A 2 -3.33 -34.34 -0.40
C GLY A 2 -3.88 -33.02 -0.90
N THR A 3 -4.47 -32.21 -0.02
CA THR A 3 -4.75 -30.82 -0.31
C THR A 3 -3.38 -30.15 -0.45
N SER A 4 -2.97 -29.93 -1.70
CA SER A 4 -1.77 -29.14 -2.01
C SER A 4 -2.01 -27.75 -1.45
N GLY A 5 -1.52 -27.50 -0.23
CA GLY A 5 -1.58 -26.26 0.50
C GLY A 5 -0.85 -25.17 -0.27
N SER A 6 -1.55 -24.64 -1.25
CA SER A 6 -1.07 -23.57 -2.09
C SER A 6 -1.36 -22.28 -1.34
N THR A 7 -0.42 -21.86 -0.51
CA THR A 7 -0.49 -20.56 0.16
C THR A 7 -0.40 -19.48 -0.91
N ALA A 8 -1.39 -18.58 -0.93
CA ALA A 8 -1.35 -17.41 -1.80
C ALA A 8 -0.13 -16.55 -1.43
N VAL A 9 0.62 -16.09 -2.43
CA VAL A 9 1.85 -15.32 -2.24
C VAL A 9 1.66 -13.94 -2.85
N LEU A 10 1.65 -12.91 -2.01
CA LEU A 10 1.65 -11.52 -2.44
C LEU A 10 3.08 -11.09 -2.78
N GLN A 11 3.33 -10.74 -4.04
CA GLN A 11 4.62 -10.17 -4.44
C GLN A 11 4.60 -8.66 -4.22
N HIS A 12 5.45 -8.19 -3.31
CA HIS A 12 5.65 -6.76 -3.06
C HIS A 12 7.14 -6.43 -3.00
N ARG A 13 7.47 -5.17 -3.25
CA ARG A 13 8.82 -4.61 -3.08
C ARG A 13 8.72 -3.30 -2.32
N VAL A 14 9.55 -3.17 -1.29
CA VAL A 14 9.69 -1.94 -0.52
C VAL A 14 11.03 -1.30 -0.86
N THR A 15 11.02 -0.03 -1.23
CA THR A 15 12.23 0.73 -1.57
C THR A 15 12.20 2.08 -0.89
N ALA A 16 13.34 2.55 -0.37
CA ALA A 16 13.48 3.94 0.05
C ALA A 16 13.60 4.82 -1.20
N GLY A 17 12.75 5.83 -1.32
CA GLY A 17 12.78 6.84 -2.37
C GLY A 17 12.97 8.22 -1.77
N ASP A 18 13.55 9.12 -2.54
CA ASP A 18 13.59 10.54 -2.18
C ASP A 18 12.30 11.20 -2.67
N CYS A 19 11.50 11.76 -1.77
CA CYS A 19 10.38 12.58 -2.19
C CYS A 19 10.92 13.96 -2.55
N HIS A 20 11.37 14.10 -3.80
CA HIS A 20 11.65 15.42 -4.34
C HIS A 20 10.36 16.25 -4.24
N PRO A 21 10.41 17.43 -3.59
CA PRO A 21 9.33 18.39 -3.74
C PRO A 21 9.27 18.74 -5.23
N MET A 22 8.13 18.47 -5.89
CA MET A 22 7.89 19.01 -7.23
C MET A 22 8.10 20.52 -7.14
N GLY A 23 9.02 21.03 -7.95
CA GLY A 23 9.51 22.41 -7.89
C GLY A 23 8.40 23.42 -7.68
N THR A 24 8.55 24.23 -6.64
CA THR A 24 7.75 25.43 -6.47
C THR A 24 8.03 26.35 -7.65
N VAL A 25 7.09 26.44 -8.60
CA VAL A 25 6.97 27.63 -9.44
C VAL A 25 6.81 28.78 -8.46
N ARG A 26 7.82 29.65 -8.37
CA ARG A 26 7.76 30.89 -7.62
C ARG A 26 6.73 31.79 -8.33
N PRO A 27 5.56 32.11 -7.76
CA PRO A 27 4.85 33.30 -8.21
C PRO A 27 5.62 34.49 -7.64
N SER A 28 6.00 35.43 -8.50
CA SER A 28 6.52 36.73 -8.07
C SER A 28 5.38 37.50 -7.37
N GLY A 29 5.11 37.19 -6.11
CA GLY A 29 4.08 37.83 -5.30
C GLY A 29 4.42 37.68 -3.84
N LYS A 30 4.53 38.82 -3.14
CA LYS A 30 4.79 38.89 -1.70
C LYS A 30 3.63 38.24 -0.93
N PHE A 31 3.79 36.98 -0.55
CA PHE A 31 2.98 36.33 0.48
C PHE A 31 3.85 36.09 1.73
N PRO A 32 3.27 36.13 2.94
CA PRO A 32 4.03 35.92 4.17
C PRO A 32 4.71 34.55 4.16
N PRO A 33 5.87 34.40 4.84
CA PRO A 33 6.63 33.17 4.86
C PRO A 33 5.90 32.17 5.75
N GLU A 34 4.92 31.46 5.21
CA GLU A 34 4.54 30.16 5.76
C GLU A 34 5.68 29.21 5.40
N LEU A 35 6.65 29.18 6.33
CA LEU A 35 7.92 28.48 6.25
C LEU A 35 7.68 27.05 5.78
N GLY A 36 8.25 26.78 4.61
CA GLY A 36 8.18 25.50 3.95
C GLY A 36 8.64 24.38 4.86
N HIS A 37 7.98 23.24 4.71
CA HIS A 37 8.56 21.97 5.14
C HIS A 37 9.76 21.69 4.23
N ASP A 38 10.89 22.30 4.56
CA ASP A 38 12.20 21.84 4.14
C ASP A 38 12.51 20.62 5.00
N SER A 39 12.30 19.46 4.39
CA SER A 39 12.90 18.22 4.81
C SER A 39 13.12 17.47 3.51
N ALA A 40 14.29 16.92 3.32
CA ALA A 40 14.44 15.76 2.44
C ALA A 40 13.51 14.68 3.01
N SER A 41 12.23 14.75 2.65
CA SER A 41 11.22 13.80 3.10
C SER A 41 11.59 12.50 2.42
N GLU A 42 12.20 11.59 3.18
CA GLU A 42 12.34 10.24 2.70
C GLU A 42 10.93 9.69 2.49
N CYS A 43 10.71 8.94 1.42
CA CYS A 43 9.43 8.29 1.23
C CYS A 43 9.59 6.82 0.90
N LEU A 44 8.75 6.03 1.52
CA LEU A 44 8.69 4.62 1.26
C LEU A 44 7.90 4.39 -0.02
N LEU A 45 8.51 3.70 -0.97
CA LEU A 45 7.86 3.20 -2.16
C LEU A 45 7.49 1.74 -1.91
N VAL A 46 6.20 1.49 -1.66
CA VAL A 46 5.66 0.13 -1.53
C VAL A 46 5.02 -0.22 -2.85
N ASN A 47 5.68 -1.08 -3.62
CA ASN A 47 5.18 -1.56 -4.90
C ASN A 47 4.51 -2.93 -4.70
N VAL A 48 3.19 -2.96 -4.87
CA VAL A 48 2.39 -4.18 -4.85
C VAL A 48 2.27 -4.68 -6.28
N LEU A 49 2.92 -5.80 -6.60
CA LEU A 49 3.08 -6.27 -7.97
C LEU A 49 1.91 -7.16 -8.39
N GLN A 50 1.81 -8.35 -7.78
CA GLN A 50 0.84 -9.37 -8.17
C GLN A 50 0.62 -10.38 -7.05
N LEU A 51 -0.54 -11.01 -7.07
CA LEU A 51 -0.84 -12.17 -6.23
C LEU A 51 -0.65 -13.44 -7.05
N LYS A 52 0.17 -14.35 -6.53
CA LYS A 52 0.39 -15.67 -7.13
C LYS A 52 -0.23 -16.76 -6.25
N ASN A 53 -0.49 -17.90 -6.88
CA ASN A 53 -0.87 -19.13 -6.16
C ASN A 53 -2.15 -19.00 -5.32
N PHE A 54 -3.12 -18.19 -5.76
CA PHE A 54 -4.40 -18.02 -5.09
C PHE A 54 -5.45 -19.05 -5.48
N ALA A 55 -5.06 -20.12 -6.18
CA ALA A 55 -5.96 -21.20 -6.60
C ALA A 55 -6.62 -21.93 -5.40
N GLY A 56 -6.00 -21.87 -4.21
CA GLY A 56 -6.57 -22.38 -2.96
C GLY A 56 -7.37 -21.34 -2.16
N LEU A 57 -7.43 -20.09 -2.62
CA LEU A 57 -8.14 -19.03 -1.92
C LEU A 57 -9.62 -19.09 -2.30
N VAL A 58 -10.46 -19.51 -1.35
CA VAL A 58 -11.91 -19.56 -1.55
C VAL A 58 -12.46 -18.17 -1.30
N VAL A 59 -12.72 -17.43 -2.37
CA VAL A 59 -13.42 -16.14 -2.33
C VAL A 59 -14.75 -16.31 -3.03
N LYS A 60 -15.80 -15.65 -2.53
CA LYS A 60 -17.12 -15.65 -3.18
C LYS A 60 -17.02 -15.11 -4.61
N GLU A 61 -17.90 -15.62 -5.46
CA GLU A 61 -18.09 -15.12 -6.83
C GLU A 61 -18.46 -13.62 -6.77
N ASP A 62 -18.01 -12.86 -7.78
CA ASP A 62 -18.20 -11.41 -7.90
C ASP A 62 -17.56 -10.53 -6.81
N CYS A 63 -16.75 -11.11 -5.92
CA CYS A 63 -15.92 -10.34 -5.01
C CYS A 63 -14.69 -9.75 -5.72
N LYS A 64 -14.32 -8.55 -5.30
CA LYS A 64 -13.07 -7.88 -5.70
C LYS A 64 -12.05 -7.97 -4.58
N ILE A 65 -10.80 -8.10 -4.92
CA ILE A 65 -9.67 -8.13 -4.00
C ILE A 65 -8.96 -6.78 -4.02
N HIS A 66 -8.67 -6.24 -2.85
CA HIS A 66 -7.71 -5.14 -2.71
C HIS A 66 -6.67 -5.46 -1.65
N ILE A 67 -5.52 -4.78 -1.75
CA ILE A 67 -4.43 -4.86 -0.80
C ILE A 67 -4.40 -3.57 0.00
N ARG A 68 -4.36 -3.70 1.32
CA ARG A 68 -4.24 -2.60 2.25
C ARG A 68 -2.89 -2.63 2.93
N VAL A 69 -2.10 -1.59 2.71
CA VAL A 69 -0.81 -1.36 3.35
C VAL A 69 -1.04 -0.53 4.60
N CYS A 70 -0.76 -1.10 5.76
CA CYS A 70 -0.82 -0.41 7.05
C CYS A 70 0.59 -0.20 7.60
N LEU A 71 0.85 1.00 8.07
CA LEU A 71 2.05 1.37 8.79
C LEU A 71 1.70 1.61 10.26
N PRO A 72 2.62 1.34 11.20
CA PRO A 72 2.46 1.82 12.56
C PRO A 72 2.26 3.34 12.55
N PRO A 73 1.27 3.87 13.30
CA PRO A 73 0.97 5.30 13.29
C PRO A 73 2.20 6.07 13.78
N LEU A 74 2.76 6.90 12.88
CA LEU A 74 3.90 7.76 13.19
C LEU A 74 3.42 9.05 13.86
N ASP A 75 2.40 9.65 13.28
CA ASP A 75 1.75 10.87 13.76
C ASP A 75 0.23 10.78 13.57
N PRO A 76 -0.58 11.29 14.52
CA PRO A 76 -2.04 11.24 14.46
C PRO A 76 -2.64 12.02 13.26
N GLY A 77 -1.84 12.86 12.59
CA GLY A 77 -2.23 13.59 11.39
C GLY A 77 -1.83 12.93 10.06
N THR A 78 -1.09 11.82 10.09
CA THR A 78 -0.60 11.15 8.87
C THR A 78 -1.47 9.95 8.52
N PRO A 79 -1.83 9.74 7.23
CA PRO A 79 -2.51 8.52 6.82
C PRO A 79 -1.59 7.33 7.08
N ASN A 80 -2.05 6.40 7.90
CA ASN A 80 -1.32 5.18 8.27
C ASN A 80 -1.73 3.97 7.41
N THR A 81 -2.73 4.14 6.54
CA THR A 81 -3.37 3.07 5.78
C THR A 81 -3.55 3.50 4.33
N PHE A 82 -3.11 2.65 3.40
CA PHE A 82 -3.14 2.90 1.96
C PHE A 82 -3.74 1.68 1.25
N CYS A 83 -4.80 1.87 0.47
CA CYS A 83 -5.50 0.77 -0.21
C CYS A 83 -5.24 0.78 -1.71
N SER A 84 -5.04 -0.40 -2.28
CA SER A 84 -5.00 -0.59 -3.73
C SER A 84 -6.40 -0.49 -4.33
N LYS A 85 -6.44 -0.42 -5.65
CA LYS A 85 -7.67 -0.68 -6.40
C LYS A 85 -8.17 -2.10 -6.13
N ALA A 86 -9.48 -2.22 -6.07
CA ALA A 86 -10.16 -3.50 -5.95
C ALA A 86 -10.26 -4.15 -7.34
N LEU A 87 -9.66 -5.33 -7.50
CA LEU A 87 -9.57 -6.08 -8.75
C LEU A 87 -10.36 -7.39 -8.65
N GLU A 88 -10.95 -7.85 -9.75
CA GLU A 88 -11.62 -9.15 -9.78
C GLU A 88 -10.61 -10.29 -9.58
N LEU A 89 -10.98 -11.34 -8.83
CA LEU A 89 -10.13 -12.50 -8.58
C LEU A 89 -9.99 -13.38 -9.85
N LYS A 90 -9.18 -12.93 -10.81
CA LYS A 90 -8.88 -13.62 -12.08
C LYS A 90 -7.38 -13.82 -12.23
N ALA A 91 -6.96 -14.99 -12.71
CA ALA A 91 -5.54 -15.30 -12.91
C ALA A 91 -5.04 -14.79 -14.27
N PRO A 92 -3.94 -14.03 -14.34
CA PRO A 92 -3.12 -13.54 -13.22
C PRO A 92 -3.71 -12.28 -12.54
N LEU A 93 -3.63 -12.23 -11.21
CA LEU A 93 -4.08 -11.06 -10.45
C LEU A 93 -2.91 -10.07 -10.27
N VAL A 94 -2.88 -9.02 -11.09
CA VAL A 94 -1.78 -8.04 -11.13
C VAL A 94 -2.27 -6.68 -10.64
N PHE A 95 -1.64 -6.15 -9.59
CA PHE A 95 -1.93 -4.82 -9.05
C PHE A 95 -1.06 -3.76 -9.70
N ASN A 96 0.26 -3.97 -9.72
CA ASN A 96 1.26 -3.02 -10.21
C ASN A 96 1.04 -1.59 -9.69
N GLU A 97 0.67 -1.46 -8.41
CA GLU A 97 0.42 -0.17 -7.76
C GLU A 97 1.57 0.20 -6.83
N VAL A 98 1.95 1.48 -6.86
CA VAL A 98 3.03 2.02 -6.04
C VAL A 98 2.46 3.02 -5.06
N PHE A 99 2.57 2.72 -3.77
CA PHE A 99 2.23 3.64 -2.68
C PHE A 99 3.46 4.45 -2.30
N LYS A 100 3.31 5.78 -2.32
CA LYS A 100 4.32 6.72 -1.83
C LYS A 100 3.93 7.16 -0.44
N ILE A 101 4.68 6.72 0.55
CA ILE A 101 4.38 7.01 1.94
C ILE A 101 5.47 7.94 2.48
N PRO A 102 5.14 9.20 2.83
CA PRO A 102 6.12 10.10 3.43
C PRO A 102 6.56 9.53 4.78
N VAL A 103 7.87 9.44 5.00
CA VAL A 103 8.47 8.99 6.27
C VAL A 103 9.50 10.02 6.73
N GLN A 104 9.65 10.20 8.04
CA GLN A 104 10.70 11.06 8.58
C GLN A 104 12.05 10.34 8.57
N SER A 105 13.11 11.09 8.30
CA SER A 105 14.43 10.59 7.86
C SER A 105 15.27 9.84 8.92
N ASN A 106 14.62 9.25 9.92
CA ASN A 106 15.29 8.56 11.03
C ASN A 106 14.52 7.30 11.48
N MET A 107 13.59 6.80 10.67
CA MET A 107 12.68 5.73 11.06
C MET A 107 13.15 4.35 10.58
N VAL A 108 13.98 3.73 11.42
CA VAL A 108 14.23 2.27 11.49
C VAL A 108 12.93 1.47 11.77
N MET A 109 11.79 2.15 12.00
CA MET A 109 10.45 1.62 12.31
C MET A 109 9.69 0.99 11.12
N LEU A 110 10.33 0.78 9.97
CA LEU A 110 9.73 0.07 8.83
C LEU A 110 9.61 -1.44 9.05
N LYS A 111 10.10 -1.98 10.18
CA LYS A 111 10.12 -3.43 10.46
C LYS A 111 8.75 -4.07 10.72
N SER A 112 7.65 -3.33 10.58
CA SER A 112 6.29 -3.84 10.83
C SER A 112 5.26 -3.30 9.84
N LEU A 113 5.65 -3.08 8.58
CA LEU A 113 4.68 -2.79 7.52
C LEU A 113 3.77 -4.00 7.35
N GLN A 114 2.47 -3.81 7.55
CA GLN A 114 1.48 -4.88 7.46
C GLN A 114 0.73 -4.77 6.15
N LEU A 115 0.70 -5.87 5.39
CA LEU A 115 -0.06 -5.98 4.16
C LEU A 115 -1.26 -6.88 4.40
N TYR A 116 -2.44 -6.31 4.27
CA TYR A 116 -3.71 -7.01 4.38
C TYR A 116 -4.27 -7.25 2.98
N MET A 117 -4.73 -8.46 2.71
CA MET A 117 -5.52 -8.78 1.52
C MET A 117 -6.98 -8.88 1.92
N CYS A 118 -7.82 -8.03 1.32
CA CYS A 118 -9.23 -7.98 1.62
C CYS A 118 -10.06 -8.32 0.37
N SER A 119 -11.14 -9.09 0.53
CA SER A 119 -12.19 -9.19 -0.48
C SER A 119 -13.34 -8.27 -0.13
N VAL A 120 -13.83 -7.50 -1.11
CA VAL A 120 -15.05 -6.72 -1.02
C VAL A 120 -16.11 -7.34 -1.92
N ASN A 121 -17.28 -7.61 -1.36
CA ASN A 121 -18.41 -8.15 -2.12
C ASN A 121 -19.20 -7.01 -2.84
N PRO A 122 -20.14 -7.35 -3.73
CA PRO A 122 -20.98 -6.34 -4.40
C PRO A 122 -21.83 -5.49 -3.44
N GLN A 123 -22.06 -5.96 -2.20
CA GLN A 123 -22.76 -5.23 -1.14
C GLN A 123 -21.84 -4.32 -0.32
N LEU A 124 -20.59 -4.10 -0.76
CA LEU A 124 -19.57 -3.28 -0.07
C LEU A 124 -19.13 -3.83 1.30
N GLN A 125 -19.37 -5.11 1.57
CA GLN A 125 -18.86 -5.78 2.77
C GLN A 125 -17.45 -6.30 2.49
N GLU A 126 -16.51 -5.87 3.34
CA GLU A 126 -15.11 -6.28 3.32
C GLU A 126 -14.88 -7.50 4.24
N GLU A 127 -14.11 -8.46 3.75
CA GLU A 127 -13.65 -9.64 4.48
C GLU A 127 -12.12 -9.74 4.35
N LEU A 128 -11.43 -9.96 5.47
CA LEU A 128 -9.98 -10.09 5.50
C LEU A 128 -9.57 -11.53 5.17
N LEU A 129 -8.76 -11.69 4.12
CA LEU A 129 -8.34 -13.00 3.60
C LEU A 129 -6.92 -13.39 4.03
N PHE A 130 -5.99 -12.44 4.08
CA PHE A 130 -4.59 -12.72 4.38
C PHE A 130 -3.89 -11.52 5.02
N VAL A 131 -2.88 -11.80 5.85
CA VAL A 131 -1.98 -10.80 6.46
C VAL A 131 -0.54 -11.20 6.19
N SER A 132 0.25 -10.27 5.69
CA SER A 132 1.71 -10.38 5.58
C SER A 132 2.36 -9.34 6.48
N GLU A 133 3.41 -9.77 7.18
CA GLU A 133 4.32 -8.93 7.96
C GLU A 133 5.70 -8.87 7.29
#